data_AF-A0A2N9GF55-F1
#
_entry.id   AF-A0A2N9GF55-F1
#
_cell.length_a   1.000
_cell.length_b   1.000
_cell.length_c   1.000
_cell.angle_alpha   90.00
_cell.angle_beta   90.00
_cell.angle_gamma   90.00
#
_symmetry.space_group_name_H-M   'P 1'
#
loop_
_entity.id
_entity.type
_entity.pdbx_description
1 polymer ?
#
loop_
_entity_poly.entity_id
_entity_poly.type
_entity_poly.pdbx_seq_one_letter_code
_entity_poly.pdbx_strand_id
1 'polypeptide(L)'
;MMKTLALYGLTLAFFFLSGTHSATITFTNNYPNTIWPGSLTVDQKPQLSNTGFDPPASLVEINIATDGGKDYYDVSLVDGFNLPVLVATQGGTGDCQTSTCPANVNAVCPTKLQVKGSDGSVIACKSACTAFNEPQYCCTGTNNTPATCLPTNYSKIFEDQCPQAYSYAYDDQNNTFTCSGGPNYAITLCP
;
A
#
# COMPACT_ATOMS: atom_id res chain seq x y z
N MET A 1 52.90 24.18 -5.55
CA MET A 1 51.59 24.40 -6.21
C MET A 1 50.91 23.09 -6.65
N MET A 2 51.62 22.09 -7.16
CA MET A 2 51.00 20.86 -7.70
C MET A 2 50.37 19.92 -6.64
N LYS A 3 50.91 19.90 -5.41
CA LYS A 3 50.35 19.09 -4.30
C LYS A 3 49.03 19.63 -3.74
N THR A 4 48.80 20.93 -3.83
CA THR A 4 47.59 21.58 -3.30
C THR A 4 46.40 21.35 -4.24
N LEU A 5 46.61 21.38 -5.56
CA LEU A 5 45.55 21.07 -6.55
C LEU A 5 45.04 19.63 -6.45
N ALA A 6 45.92 18.65 -6.20
CA ALA A 6 45.51 17.26 -6.05
C ALA A 6 44.62 17.03 -4.82
N LEU A 7 44.85 17.78 -3.74
CA LEU A 7 44.04 17.69 -2.51
C LEU A 7 42.65 18.31 -2.69
N TYR A 8 42.54 19.43 -3.43
CA TYR A 8 41.25 20.02 -3.80
C TYR A 8 40.47 19.17 -4.83
N GLY A 9 41.16 18.48 -5.73
CA GLY A 9 40.52 17.54 -6.67
C GLY A 9 39.92 16.31 -5.97
N LEU A 10 40.60 15.78 -4.94
CA LEU A 10 40.11 14.64 -4.17
C LEU A 10 38.91 15.01 -3.28
N THR A 11 38.89 16.21 -2.69
CA THR A 11 37.75 16.68 -1.88
C THR A 11 36.53 16.99 -2.75
N LEU A 12 36.71 17.52 -3.96
CA LEU A 12 35.61 17.74 -4.90
C LEU A 12 34.93 16.42 -5.32
N ALA A 13 35.69 15.33 -5.51
CA ALA A 13 35.16 14.02 -5.89
C ALA A 13 34.24 13.40 -4.81
N PHE A 14 34.46 13.69 -3.52
CA PHE A 14 33.56 13.24 -2.45
C PHE A 14 32.22 13.99 -2.43
N PHE A 15 32.17 15.24 -2.90
CA PHE A 15 30.93 16.01 -3.01
C PHE A 15 30.06 15.61 -4.23
N PHE A 16 30.59 14.81 -5.16
CA PHE A 16 29.87 14.36 -6.36
C PHE A 16 29.50 12.87 -6.35
N LEU A 17 29.72 12.15 -5.25
CA LEU A 17 29.19 10.80 -5.06
C LEU A 17 27.72 10.90 -4.61
N SER A 18 26.83 11.28 -5.52
CA SER A 18 25.40 11.03 -5.34
C SER A 18 25.19 9.51 -5.42
N GLY A 19 25.11 8.85 -4.27
CA GLY A 19 24.74 7.44 -4.21
C GLY A 19 23.28 7.27 -4.59
N THR A 20 22.99 6.47 -5.61
CA THR A 20 21.60 6.10 -5.93
C THR A 20 21.13 5.10 -4.86
N HIS A 21 20.14 5.47 -4.06
CA HIS A 21 19.48 4.52 -3.16
C HIS A 21 18.53 3.63 -3.96
N SER A 22 18.64 2.32 -3.79
CA SER A 22 17.71 1.33 -4.34
C SER A 22 17.06 0.56 -3.20
N ALA A 23 15.75 0.36 -3.26
CA ALA A 23 15.04 -0.55 -2.38
C ALA A 23 14.84 -1.89 -3.09
N THR A 24 15.04 -3.00 -2.38
CA THR A 24 14.66 -4.33 -2.83
C THR A 24 13.29 -4.67 -2.25
N ILE A 25 12.36 -5.07 -3.12
CA ILE A 25 11.04 -5.57 -2.72
C ILE A 25 11.02 -7.09 -2.94
N THR A 26 10.87 -7.84 -1.86
CA THR A 26 10.81 -9.31 -1.89
C THR A 26 9.37 -9.77 -1.73
N PHE A 27 8.91 -10.64 -2.62
CA PHE A 27 7.56 -11.19 -2.58
C PHE A 27 7.58 -12.66 -2.14
N THR A 28 6.77 -12.99 -1.14
CA THR A 28 6.49 -14.36 -0.71
C THR A 28 5.03 -14.67 -0.99
N ASN A 29 4.76 -15.69 -1.82
CA ASN A 29 3.40 -16.16 -2.09
C ASN A 29 3.12 -17.46 -1.32
N ASN A 30 2.36 -17.37 -0.23
CA ASN A 30 1.86 -18.53 0.51
C ASN A 30 0.45 -18.95 0.07
N TYR A 31 -0.16 -18.23 -0.88
CA TYR A 31 -1.47 -18.60 -1.40
C TYR A 31 -1.36 -19.86 -2.28
N PRO A 32 -2.29 -20.82 -2.19
CA PRO A 32 -2.23 -22.06 -2.97
C PRO A 32 -2.29 -21.87 -4.49
N ASN A 33 -2.79 -20.72 -4.95
CA ASN A 33 -2.97 -20.42 -6.37
C ASN A 33 -1.96 -19.40 -6.88
N THR A 34 -1.76 -19.39 -8.19
CA THR A 34 -0.95 -18.37 -8.86
C THR A 34 -1.60 -16.99 -8.72
N ILE A 35 -0.80 -16.00 -8.30
CA ILE A 35 -1.18 -14.60 -8.25
C ILE A 35 -0.46 -13.88 -9.40
N TRP A 36 -1.22 -13.15 -10.22
CA TRP A 36 -0.70 -12.39 -11.34
C TRP A 36 -0.49 -10.93 -10.94
N PRO A 37 0.64 -10.31 -11.29
CA PRO A 37 0.85 -8.89 -11.02
C PRO A 37 -0.06 -8.05 -11.91
N GLY A 38 -0.70 -7.03 -11.32
CA GLY A 38 -1.39 -5.96 -12.04
C GLY A 38 -0.64 -4.65 -11.91
N SER A 39 -0.66 -3.82 -12.95
CA SER A 39 -0.12 -2.45 -12.90
C SER A 39 -1.24 -1.43 -12.97
N LEU A 40 -1.28 -0.50 -12.01
CA LEU A 40 -2.12 0.69 -12.06
C LEU A 40 -1.21 1.93 -12.18
N THR A 41 -1.44 2.75 -13.20
CA THR A 41 -0.77 4.04 -13.34
C THR A 41 -1.56 5.10 -12.60
N VAL A 42 -1.05 5.59 -11.47
CA VAL A 42 -1.50 6.84 -10.86
C VAL A 42 -0.93 8.04 -11.65
N ASP A 43 -1.72 9.12 -11.79
CA ASP A 43 -1.37 10.47 -12.34
C ASP A 43 -1.86 10.91 -13.74
N GLN A 44 -3.10 10.62 -14.18
CA GLN A 44 -3.64 11.07 -15.49
C GLN A 44 -2.75 10.76 -16.73
N LYS A 45 -1.69 9.98 -16.57
CA LYS A 45 -0.84 9.50 -17.65
C LYS A 45 -1.64 8.48 -18.46
N PRO A 46 -1.32 8.29 -19.76
CA PRO A 46 -2.01 7.31 -20.59
C PRO A 46 -2.00 5.96 -19.89
N GLN A 47 -3.21 5.49 -19.53
CA GLN A 47 -3.41 4.23 -18.84
C GLN A 47 -2.83 3.11 -19.72
N LEU A 48 -1.86 2.37 -19.21
CA LEU A 48 -1.52 1.08 -19.81
C LEU A 48 -2.80 0.24 -19.83
N SER A 49 -3.03 -0.59 -20.85
CA SER A 49 -4.17 -1.51 -20.83
C SER A 49 -4.23 -2.22 -19.47
N ASN A 50 -5.35 -2.16 -18.73
CA ASN A 50 -5.47 -2.85 -17.44
C ASN A 50 -5.14 -4.34 -17.67
N THR A 51 -3.93 -4.76 -17.32
CA THR A 51 -3.43 -6.12 -17.54
C THR A 51 -3.93 -7.11 -16.50
N GLY A 52 -5.10 -6.85 -15.88
CA GLY A 52 -5.70 -7.70 -14.86
C GLY A 52 -5.85 -7.07 -13.47
N PHE A 53 -5.68 -5.76 -13.33
CA PHE A 53 -6.03 -5.04 -12.10
C PHE A 53 -7.45 -4.46 -12.20
N ASP A 54 -8.40 -5.07 -11.49
CA ASP A 54 -9.78 -4.61 -11.34
C ASP A 54 -10.21 -4.84 -9.89
N PRO A 55 -10.65 -3.81 -9.13
CA PRO A 55 -11.14 -3.98 -7.78
C PRO A 55 -12.31 -4.98 -7.68
N PRO A 56 -12.42 -5.75 -6.58
CA PRO A 56 -11.69 -5.55 -5.33
C PRO A 56 -10.32 -6.22 -5.23
N ALA A 57 -9.37 -5.48 -4.65
CA ALA A 57 -8.02 -5.97 -4.40
C ALA A 57 -7.43 -5.36 -3.12
N SER A 58 -6.77 -6.20 -2.32
CA SER A 58 -5.92 -5.74 -1.23
C SER A 58 -4.64 -5.14 -1.80
N LEU A 59 -4.26 -3.95 -1.34
CA LEU A 59 -3.11 -3.22 -1.87
C LEU A 59 -1.97 -3.19 -0.86
N VAL A 60 -0.75 -3.16 -1.37
CA VAL A 60 0.43 -2.69 -0.64
C VAL A 60 0.89 -1.43 -1.34
N GLU A 61 0.84 -0.31 -0.64
CA GLU A 61 1.23 0.99 -1.14
C GLU A 61 2.59 1.35 -0.52
N ILE A 62 3.56 1.77 -1.35
CA ILE A 62 4.90 2.14 -0.89
C ILE A 62 5.34 3.41 -1.63
N ASN A 63 5.59 4.47 -0.87
CA ASN A 63 6.22 5.70 -1.30
C ASN A 63 7.66 5.75 -0.75
N ILE A 64 8.63 5.59 -1.64
CA ILE A 64 10.06 5.58 -1.28
C ILE A 64 10.61 7.00 -1.43
N ALA A 65 11.16 7.54 -0.35
CA ALA A 65 11.76 8.87 -0.33
C ALA A 65 13.16 8.87 -0.98
N THR A 66 13.54 10.01 -1.53
CA THR A 66 14.89 10.23 -2.06
C THR A 66 15.92 10.34 -0.92
N ASP A 67 17.18 10.03 -1.21
CA ASP A 67 18.33 10.24 -0.31
C ASP A 67 18.19 9.64 1.09
N GLY A 68 17.52 8.47 1.19
CA GLY A 68 17.30 7.79 2.47
C GLY A 68 16.36 8.54 3.40
N GLY A 69 15.49 9.40 2.84
CA GLY A 69 14.44 10.10 3.55
C GLY A 69 13.41 9.17 4.19
N LYS A 70 12.27 9.76 4.58
CA LYS A 70 11.21 9.03 5.27
C LYS A 70 10.23 8.42 4.26
N ASP A 71 10.29 7.10 4.13
CA ASP A 71 9.34 6.33 3.34
C ASP A 71 7.99 6.26 4.06
N TYR A 72 6.94 6.11 3.26
CA TYR A 72 5.57 5.88 3.71
C TYR A 72 5.06 4.61 3.05
N TYR A 73 4.40 3.74 3.81
CA TYR A 73 3.86 2.51 3.29
C TYR A 73 2.66 2.04 4.10
N ASP A 74 1.84 1.18 3.50
CA ASP A 74 0.68 0.60 4.14
C ASP A 74 0.13 -0.59 3.33
N VAL A 75 -0.70 -1.39 4.01
CA VAL A 75 -1.71 -2.24 3.41
C VAL A 75 -3.00 -1.45 3.35
N SER A 76 -3.70 -1.49 2.22
CA SER A 76 -4.90 -0.71 1.99
C SER A 76 -6.03 -1.56 1.44
N LEU A 77 -7.21 -1.40 2.06
CA LEU A 77 -8.48 -2.05 1.70
C LEU A 77 -9.49 -1.02 1.18
N VAL A 78 -9.02 0.17 0.81
CA VAL A 78 -9.83 1.24 0.19
C VAL A 78 -10.49 0.74 -1.10
N ASP A 79 -9.77 -0.10 -1.86
CA ASP A 79 -10.25 -0.76 -3.07
C ASP A 79 -10.85 -2.15 -2.79
N GLY A 80 -11.04 -2.51 -1.52
CA GLY A 80 -11.60 -3.78 -1.08
C GLY A 80 -10.54 -4.82 -0.72
N PHE A 81 -10.97 -6.07 -0.65
CA PHE A 81 -10.15 -7.20 -0.22
C PHE A 81 -10.33 -8.38 -1.17
N ASN A 82 -9.25 -9.08 -1.49
CA ASN A 82 -9.29 -10.36 -2.19
C ASN A 82 -8.48 -11.45 -1.47
N LEU A 83 -7.33 -11.08 -0.89
CA LEU A 83 -6.46 -12.00 -0.15
C LEU A 83 -5.72 -11.29 0.99
N PRO A 84 -5.37 -12.00 2.08
CA PRO A 84 -4.58 -11.44 3.17
C PRO A 84 -3.19 -11.03 2.70
N VAL A 85 -2.69 -9.89 3.17
CA VAL A 85 -1.38 -9.36 2.78
C VAL A 85 -0.68 -8.64 3.92
N LEU A 86 0.64 -8.62 3.87
CA LEU A 86 1.51 -7.95 4.84
C LEU A 86 2.65 -7.26 4.10
N VAL A 87 3.04 -6.09 4.59
CA VAL A 87 4.31 -5.43 4.24
C VAL A 87 5.11 -5.13 5.51
N ALA A 88 6.35 -5.60 5.53
CA ALA A 88 7.32 -5.32 6.58
C ALA A 88 8.60 -4.74 5.98
N THR A 89 9.24 -3.84 6.71
CA THR A 89 10.53 -3.28 6.33
C THR A 89 11.68 -4.18 6.81
N GLN A 90 12.78 -4.15 6.07
CA GLN A 90 14.01 -4.88 6.38
C GLN A 90 15.17 -3.88 6.47
N GLY A 91 15.61 -3.59 7.68
CA GLY A 91 16.52 -2.48 7.97
C GLY A 91 15.78 -1.15 8.15
N GLY A 92 16.47 -0.04 7.89
CA GLY A 92 15.93 1.30 8.15
C GLY A 92 15.95 1.70 9.63
N THR A 93 15.44 2.89 9.92
CA THR A 93 15.38 3.51 11.26
C THR A 93 14.10 4.30 11.44
N GLY A 94 13.67 4.50 12.69
CA GLY A 94 12.39 5.11 13.04
C GLY A 94 11.38 4.07 13.49
N ASP A 95 10.09 4.29 13.22
CA ASP A 95 9.02 3.40 13.68
C ASP A 95 9.09 2.03 12.99
N CYS A 96 9.21 2.01 11.66
CA CYS A 96 9.43 0.82 10.82
C CYS A 96 8.50 -0.35 11.18
N GLN A 97 7.26 -0.03 11.56
CA GLN A 97 6.26 -1.01 11.99
C GLN A 97 5.72 -1.80 10.80
N THR A 98 5.12 -2.96 11.06
CA THR A 98 4.50 -3.78 10.01
C THR A 98 3.07 -3.31 9.75
N SER A 99 2.70 -3.19 8.47
CA SER A 99 1.31 -3.02 8.04
C SER A 99 0.77 -4.33 7.49
N THR A 100 -0.44 -4.72 7.90
CA THR A 100 -0.98 -6.03 7.54
C THR A 100 -2.49 -6.11 7.63
N CYS A 101 -3.06 -6.92 6.74
CA CYS A 101 -4.38 -7.51 6.88
C CYS A 101 -4.25 -9.04 6.80
N PRO A 102 -4.08 -9.74 7.95
CA PRO A 102 -3.89 -11.19 7.97
C PRO A 102 -5.23 -11.96 7.96
N ALA A 103 -6.34 -11.28 8.28
CA ALA A 103 -7.65 -11.90 8.38
C ALA A 103 -8.23 -12.27 7.01
N ASN A 104 -9.07 -13.31 6.98
CA ASN A 104 -9.89 -13.64 5.82
C ASN A 104 -11.17 -12.80 5.81
N VAL A 105 -11.11 -11.57 5.30
CA VAL A 105 -12.26 -10.65 5.24
C VAL A 105 -13.42 -11.23 4.40
N ASN A 106 -13.14 -12.12 3.44
CA ASN A 106 -14.19 -12.78 2.65
C ASN A 106 -15.17 -13.57 3.53
N ALA A 107 -14.73 -14.08 4.69
CA ALA A 107 -15.56 -14.84 5.61
C ALA A 107 -16.63 -14.00 6.32
N VAL A 108 -16.40 -12.69 6.45
CA VAL A 108 -17.32 -11.73 7.11
C VAL A 108 -17.91 -10.71 6.14
N CYS A 109 -17.62 -10.85 4.84
CA CYS A 109 -18.02 -9.89 3.82
C CYS A 109 -19.56 -9.77 3.72
N PRO A 110 -20.14 -8.57 3.90
CA PRO A 110 -21.58 -8.36 3.75
C PRO A 110 -22.08 -8.73 2.36
N THR A 111 -23.29 -9.29 2.26
CA THR A 111 -23.88 -9.74 0.99
C THR A 111 -23.82 -8.71 -0.14
N LYS A 112 -23.98 -7.42 0.16
CA LYS A 112 -23.94 -6.33 -0.84
C LYS A 112 -22.54 -6.07 -1.40
N LEU A 113 -21.50 -6.56 -0.75
CA LEU A 113 -20.09 -6.33 -1.09
C LEU A 113 -19.41 -7.60 -1.64
N GLN A 114 -20.05 -8.76 -1.55
CA GLN A 114 -19.47 -10.04 -1.98
C GLN A 114 -19.25 -10.09 -3.49
N VAL A 115 -18.06 -10.55 -3.88
CA VAL A 115 -17.78 -11.11 -5.20
C VAL A 115 -17.76 -12.61 -5.06
N LYS A 116 -18.56 -13.31 -5.87
CA LYS A 116 -18.70 -14.78 -5.78
C LYS A 116 -17.99 -15.49 -6.92
N GLY A 117 -17.34 -16.59 -6.58
CA GLY A 117 -16.79 -17.55 -7.54
C GLY A 117 -17.87 -18.39 -8.21
N SER A 118 -17.46 -19.20 -9.18
CA SER A 118 -18.36 -20.12 -9.90
C SER A 118 -18.97 -21.21 -9.00
N ASP A 119 -18.31 -21.53 -7.90
CA ASP A 119 -18.78 -22.47 -6.87
C ASP A 119 -19.69 -21.81 -5.81
N GLY A 120 -19.94 -20.50 -5.94
CA GLY A 120 -20.75 -19.71 -5.02
C GLY A 120 -20.01 -19.24 -3.76
N SER A 121 -18.72 -19.59 -3.60
CA SER A 121 -17.88 -19.09 -2.52
C SER A 121 -17.61 -17.58 -2.68
N VAL A 122 -17.40 -16.88 -1.56
CA VAL A 122 -16.98 -15.46 -1.59
C VAL A 122 -15.48 -15.42 -1.84
N ILE A 123 -15.08 -14.93 -3.00
CA ILE A 123 -13.67 -14.89 -3.44
C ILE A 123 -13.02 -13.53 -3.25
N ALA A 124 -13.82 -12.48 -3.08
CA ALA A 124 -13.37 -11.13 -2.77
C ALA A 124 -14.50 -10.31 -2.14
N CYS A 125 -14.14 -9.20 -1.49
CA CYS A 125 -15.04 -8.27 -0.84
C CYS A 125 -14.80 -6.85 -1.32
N LYS A 126 -15.79 -6.23 -1.97
CA LYS A 126 -15.75 -4.82 -2.39
C LYS A 126 -15.70 -3.90 -1.19
N SER A 127 -14.96 -2.80 -1.30
CA SER A 127 -15.18 -1.67 -0.39
C SER A 127 -16.55 -1.03 -0.70
N ALA A 128 -17.05 -0.21 0.22
CA ALA A 128 -18.28 0.53 -0.02
C ALA A 128 -18.15 1.53 -1.18
N CYS A 129 -16.96 2.10 -1.39
CA CYS A 129 -16.72 2.99 -2.52
C CYS A 129 -16.87 2.22 -3.85
N THR A 130 -16.19 1.08 -3.99
CA THR A 130 -16.27 0.24 -5.20
C THR A 130 -17.67 -0.30 -5.44
N ALA A 131 -18.45 -0.56 -4.38
CA ALA A 131 -19.80 -1.12 -4.50
C ALA A 131 -20.88 -0.08 -4.83
N PHE A 132 -20.80 1.12 -4.24
CA PHE A 132 -21.89 2.10 -4.30
C PHE A 132 -21.53 3.39 -5.04
N ASN A 133 -20.24 3.73 -5.13
CA ASN A 133 -19.76 4.96 -5.77
C ASN A 133 -20.41 6.25 -5.23
N GLU A 134 -20.67 6.29 -3.92
CA GLU A 134 -21.29 7.44 -3.26
C GLU A 134 -20.24 8.29 -2.52
N PRO A 135 -20.38 9.64 -2.49
CA PRO A 135 -19.37 10.54 -1.94
C PRO A 135 -18.93 10.23 -0.51
N GLN A 136 -19.84 9.78 0.35
CA GLN A 136 -19.52 9.44 1.74
C GLN A 136 -18.70 8.15 1.90
N TYR A 137 -18.66 7.29 0.87
CA TYR A 137 -17.84 6.08 0.87
C TYR A 137 -16.52 6.28 0.13
N CYS A 138 -16.54 7.10 -0.92
CA CYS A 138 -15.36 7.40 -1.74
C CYS A 138 -14.57 8.63 -1.30
N CYS A 139 -15.07 9.36 -0.29
CA CYS A 139 -14.48 10.60 0.20
C CYS A 139 -14.26 11.64 -0.90
N THR A 140 -15.30 11.89 -1.69
CA THR A 140 -15.28 12.85 -2.81
C THR A 140 -16.28 13.99 -2.60
N GLY A 141 -16.23 15.01 -3.46
CA GLY A 141 -17.15 16.15 -3.38
C GLY A 141 -17.10 16.86 -2.04
N THR A 142 -18.23 16.97 -1.34
CA THR A 142 -18.30 17.57 0.00
C THR A 142 -17.66 16.72 1.10
N ASN A 143 -17.39 15.44 0.82
CA ASN A 143 -16.75 14.48 1.72
C ASN A 143 -15.24 14.33 1.44
N ASN A 144 -14.60 15.29 0.78
CA ASN A 144 -13.19 15.23 0.38
C ASN A 144 -12.20 15.74 1.44
N THR A 145 -12.56 15.64 2.72
CA THR A 145 -11.66 15.98 3.82
C THR A 145 -11.80 14.96 4.95
N PRO A 146 -10.78 14.74 5.79
CA PRO A 146 -10.90 13.89 6.97
C PRO A 146 -12.04 14.31 7.91
N ALA A 147 -12.34 15.61 8.00
CA ALA A 147 -13.42 16.12 8.84
C ALA A 147 -14.83 15.82 8.29
N THR A 148 -14.95 15.59 6.97
CA THR A 148 -16.23 15.38 6.29
C THR A 148 -16.43 13.94 5.78
N CYS A 149 -15.38 13.14 5.66
CA CYS A 149 -15.47 11.69 5.42
C CYS A 149 -15.16 10.93 6.71
N LEU A 150 -16.22 10.51 7.41
CA LEU A 150 -16.09 9.77 8.65
C LEU A 150 -16.18 8.26 8.39
N PRO A 151 -15.62 7.41 9.27
CA PRO A 151 -15.76 5.96 9.18
C PRO A 151 -17.23 5.54 9.11
N THR A 152 -17.54 4.59 8.23
CA THR A 152 -18.90 4.09 8.01
C THR A 152 -19.07 2.70 8.62
N ASN A 153 -20.31 2.18 8.63
CA ASN A 153 -20.57 0.80 9.03
C ASN A 153 -19.86 -0.22 8.12
N TYR A 154 -19.49 0.16 6.89
CA TYR A 154 -18.77 -0.73 5.98
C TYR A 154 -17.26 -0.66 6.19
N SER A 155 -16.66 0.53 6.32
CA SER A 155 -15.22 0.64 6.58
C SER A 155 -14.83 0.00 7.91
N LYS A 156 -15.68 0.12 8.94
CA LYS A 156 -15.47 -0.56 10.24
C LYS A 156 -15.35 -2.08 10.14
N ILE A 157 -15.96 -2.72 9.15
CA ILE A 157 -15.81 -4.18 8.97
C ILE A 157 -14.38 -4.52 8.58
N PHE A 158 -13.77 -3.71 7.71
CA PHE A 158 -12.37 -3.88 7.32
C PHE A 158 -11.44 -3.55 8.48
N GLU A 159 -11.69 -2.45 9.20
CA GLU A 159 -10.95 -2.06 10.40
C GLU A 159 -10.97 -3.14 11.49
N ASP A 160 -12.15 -3.70 11.80
CA ASP A 160 -12.32 -4.72 12.84
C ASP A 160 -11.55 -6.02 12.49
N GLN A 161 -11.36 -6.32 11.21
CA GLN A 161 -10.60 -7.49 10.76
C GLN A 161 -9.10 -7.20 10.62
N CYS A 162 -8.75 -5.98 10.23
CA CYS A 162 -7.41 -5.59 9.82
C CYS A 162 -7.06 -4.18 10.33
N PRO A 163 -6.89 -3.98 11.66
CA PRO A 163 -6.66 -2.68 12.27
C PRO A 163 -5.24 -2.11 12.04
N GLN A 164 -4.46 -2.76 11.18
CA GLN A 164 -3.11 -2.34 10.76
C GLN A 164 -3.07 -2.10 9.25
N ALA A 165 -4.24 -1.85 8.65
CA ALA A 165 -4.44 -1.58 7.23
C ALA A 165 -5.48 -0.47 7.07
N TYR A 166 -5.36 0.35 6.02
CA TYR A 166 -6.37 1.35 5.69
C TYR A 166 -7.72 0.70 5.40
N SER A 167 -8.75 1.07 6.15
CA SER A 167 -10.12 0.61 5.93
C SER A 167 -10.94 1.53 5.00
N TYR A 168 -10.51 2.79 4.83
CA TYR A 168 -11.07 3.79 3.91
C TYR A 168 -10.07 4.95 3.67
N ALA A 169 -10.38 5.85 2.74
CA ALA A 169 -9.41 6.83 2.21
C ALA A 169 -8.80 7.82 3.22
N TYR A 170 -9.45 8.09 4.37
CA TYR A 170 -8.93 8.99 5.40
C TYR A 170 -8.69 8.27 6.73
N ASP A 171 -8.32 7.00 6.68
CA ASP A 171 -7.96 6.19 7.85
C ASP A 171 -6.52 6.45 8.33
N ASP A 172 -6.13 7.72 8.40
CA ASP A 172 -4.74 8.15 8.53
C ASP A 172 -4.18 8.08 9.96
N GLN A 173 -5.04 8.15 10.98
CA GLN A 173 -4.62 8.30 12.37
C GLN A 173 -3.79 7.12 12.90
N ASN A 174 -3.99 5.91 12.39
CA ASN A 174 -3.29 4.71 12.85
C ASN A 174 -2.64 3.88 11.73
N ASN A 175 -2.96 4.13 10.45
CA ASN A 175 -2.58 3.23 9.36
C ASN A 175 -1.55 3.81 8.39
N THR A 176 -0.99 4.99 8.67
CA THR A 176 0.20 5.50 7.95
C THR A 176 1.49 4.98 8.61
N PHE A 177 2.20 4.06 7.95
CA PHE A 177 3.46 3.53 8.48
C PHE A 177 4.66 4.22 7.83
N THR A 178 5.70 4.47 8.62
CA THR A 178 6.90 5.17 8.13
C THR A 178 8.19 4.48 8.54
N CYS A 179 9.21 4.58 7.68
CA CYS A 179 10.54 4.09 7.96
C CYS A 179 11.56 4.93 7.18
N SER A 180 12.69 5.28 7.80
CA SER A 180 13.72 6.12 7.19
C SER A 180 15.02 5.35 6.95
N GLY A 181 15.95 5.92 6.21
CA GLY A 181 17.29 5.33 6.01
C GLY A 181 17.35 4.23 4.96
N GLY A 182 16.40 4.23 4.02
CA GLY A 182 16.38 3.32 2.86
C GLY A 182 16.20 1.84 3.23
N PRO A 183 15.08 1.46 3.87
CA PRO A 183 14.77 0.05 4.13
C PRO A 183 14.55 -0.73 2.82
N ASN A 184 14.74 -2.05 2.88
CA ASN A 184 14.13 -2.97 1.92
C ASN A 184 12.72 -3.37 2.40
N TYR A 185 11.94 -4.03 1.54
CA TYR A 185 10.55 -4.41 1.83
C TYR A 185 10.33 -5.90 1.61
N ALA A 186 9.63 -6.55 2.54
CA ALA A 186 9.13 -7.91 2.43
C ALA A 186 7.60 -7.88 2.36
N ILE A 187 7.06 -8.28 1.22
CA ILE A 187 5.62 -8.43 0.98
C ILE A 187 5.27 -9.91 1.05
N THR A 188 4.36 -10.26 1.96
CA THR A 188 3.88 -11.65 2.11
C THR A 188 2.40 -11.72 1.79
N LEU A 189 2.07 -12.53 0.79
CA LEU A 189 0.69 -12.84 0.39
C LEU A 189 0.26 -14.08 1.17
N CYS A 190 -0.86 -13.96 1.89
CA CYS A 190 -1.33 -14.94 2.87
C CYS A 190 -0.30 -15.19 3.99
N PRO A 191 0.05 -14.15 4.77
CA PRO A 191 1.00 -14.26 5.88
C PRO A 191 0.55 -15.23 6.99
#